data_AF-A0AA42NPQ5-F1
#
_entry.id   AF-A0AA42NPQ5-F1
#
_cell.length_a   1.000
_cell.length_b   1.000
_cell.length_c   1.000
_cell.angle_alpha   90.00
_cell.angle_beta   90.00
_cell.angle_gamma   90.00
#
_symmetry.space_group_name_H-M   'P 1'
#
loop_
_entity.id
_entity.type
_entity.pdbx_description
1 polymer ?
#
loop_
_entity_poly.entity_id
_entity_poly.type
_entity_poly.pdbx_seq_one_letter_code
_entity_poly.pdbx_strand_id
1 'polypeptide(L)'
;MRRHLLWLLCVALPAGAQDWLALTLYPGGDLYQAEHLQRLVGATQNLWEVKDAQGRTPIQSLDSLASTNAIATQGDDVRFRRLIEVRELTPVGLETLAGLVERHPLLGPRLVTAQRDGTHFWLRLARSYPEAEKAELMVSYARRLAADFAPQCRVASGAEGALQGFQLSEWMLQAEGAVPPRAATLQALQQATATLRERSLQTYSAADILIYLRQVLNGESGLPASDDEVGQLYLIAESLRSRDLQDLARPDFQRLKLVALGRERTVAPILPGYRQDASARWSSTPNSYLTVDCR
;
A
#
# COMPACT_ATOMS: atom_id res chain seq x y z
N MET A 1 42.66 -28.68 26.47
CA MET A 1 42.49 -27.37 25.79
C MET A 1 41.28 -27.44 24.86
N ARG A 2 40.12 -26.97 25.32
CA ARG A 2 38.87 -26.93 24.54
C ARG A 2 38.86 -25.68 23.66
N ARG A 3 38.84 -25.85 22.34
CA ARG A 3 38.55 -24.77 21.39
C ARG A 3 37.07 -24.81 21.06
N HIS A 4 36.32 -23.87 21.63
CA HIS A 4 34.95 -23.58 21.23
C HIS A 4 34.99 -22.80 19.90
N LEU A 5 34.75 -23.49 18.78
CA LEU A 5 34.29 -22.82 17.56
C LEU A 5 32.81 -22.51 17.75
N LEU A 6 32.49 -21.28 18.16
CA LEU A 6 31.16 -20.73 18.02
C LEU A 6 30.91 -20.50 16.53
N TRP A 7 30.11 -21.40 15.95
CA TRP A 7 29.40 -21.14 14.70
C TRP A 7 28.44 -19.98 14.93
N LEU A 8 28.80 -18.79 14.43
CA LEU A 8 27.84 -17.75 14.12
C LEU A 8 27.02 -18.23 12.93
N LEU A 9 25.96 -19.00 13.23
CA LEU A 9 24.83 -19.16 12.32
C LEU A 9 24.19 -17.77 12.16
N CYS A 10 24.62 -17.03 11.14
CA CYS A 10 23.75 -16.08 10.49
C CYS A 10 22.59 -16.88 9.91
N VAL A 11 21.53 -17.05 10.69
CA VAL A 11 20.23 -17.44 10.15
C VAL A 11 19.77 -16.23 9.34
N ALA A 12 20.12 -16.23 8.06
CA ALA A 12 19.38 -15.47 7.07
C ALA A 12 17.92 -15.94 7.19
N LEU A 13 17.06 -15.11 7.78
CA LEU A 13 15.64 -15.40 7.80
C LEU A 13 15.20 -15.48 6.32
N PRO A 14 14.62 -16.61 5.88
CA PRO A 14 14.23 -16.80 4.51
C PRO A 14 13.09 -15.83 4.15
N ALA A 15 13.00 -15.50 2.86
CA ALA A 15 11.85 -14.80 2.29
C ALA A 15 10.54 -15.55 2.60
N GLY A 16 9.79 -15.13 3.62
CA GLY A 16 8.59 -15.87 4.04
C GLY A 16 7.69 -15.25 5.12
N ALA A 17 7.97 -14.05 5.65
CA ALA A 17 7.04 -13.44 6.57
C ALA A 17 5.89 -12.78 5.79
N GLN A 18 4.66 -13.22 6.04
CA GLN A 18 3.51 -12.38 5.75
C GLN A 18 3.56 -11.19 6.71
N ASP A 19 4.09 -10.08 6.21
CA ASP A 19 4.29 -8.85 6.97
C ASP A 19 3.04 -7.97 6.93
N TRP A 20 2.05 -8.34 6.13
CA TRP A 20 0.81 -7.62 5.99
C TRP A 20 -0.36 -8.43 6.55
N LEU A 21 -1.29 -7.73 7.16
CA LEU A 21 -2.67 -8.17 7.36
C LEU A 21 -3.56 -7.28 6.51
N ALA A 22 -4.71 -7.80 6.07
CA ALA A 22 -5.67 -7.05 5.30
C ALA A 22 -7.09 -7.18 5.87
N LEU A 23 -7.81 -6.07 5.92
CA LEU A 23 -9.26 -6.07 6.19
C LEU A 23 -9.98 -5.46 5.01
N THR A 24 -11.14 -6.01 4.65
CA THR A 24 -12.12 -5.29 3.82
C THR A 24 -13.32 -4.92 4.66
N LEU A 25 -13.70 -3.64 4.65
CA LEU A 25 -14.93 -3.15 5.27
C LEU A 25 -15.98 -2.90 4.19
N TYR A 26 -17.14 -3.53 4.31
CA TYR A 26 -18.35 -3.19 3.56
C TYR A 26 -19.30 -2.41 4.48
N PRO A 27 -19.49 -1.10 4.27
CA PRO A 27 -20.11 -0.24 5.26
C PRO A 27 -21.64 -0.34 5.33
N GLY A 28 -22.30 -1.08 4.43
CA GLY A 28 -23.78 -1.15 4.40
C GLY A 28 -24.46 -0.12 3.50
N GLY A 29 -23.80 0.28 2.41
CA GLY A 29 -24.26 1.28 1.46
C GLY A 29 -23.12 1.75 0.57
N ASP A 30 -23.26 2.91 -0.07
CA ASP A 30 -22.18 3.52 -0.84
C ASP A 30 -21.04 3.95 0.10
N LEU A 31 -19.80 3.53 -0.21
CA LEU A 31 -18.60 3.86 0.56
C LEU A 31 -18.40 5.38 0.66
N TYR A 32 -18.70 6.11 -0.42
CA TYR A 32 -18.48 7.55 -0.51
C TYR A 32 -19.63 8.37 0.09
N GLN A 33 -20.34 7.82 1.08
CA GLN A 33 -21.27 8.60 1.91
C GLN A 33 -20.51 9.32 3.03
N ALA A 34 -20.87 10.59 3.27
CA ALA A 34 -20.22 11.41 4.30
C ALA A 34 -20.18 10.72 5.68
N GLU A 35 -21.29 10.12 6.10
CA GLU A 35 -21.39 9.41 7.38
C GLU A 35 -20.43 8.21 7.48
N HIS A 36 -20.32 7.41 6.41
CA HIS A 36 -19.39 6.29 6.34
C HIS A 36 -17.95 6.76 6.42
N LEU A 37 -17.58 7.79 5.65
CA LEU A 37 -16.21 8.30 5.64
C LEU A 37 -15.81 8.96 6.98
N GLN A 38 -16.74 9.63 7.67
CA GLN A 38 -16.49 10.16 9.02
C GLN A 38 -16.19 9.05 10.02
N ARG A 39 -17.02 8.00 10.04
CA ARG A 39 -16.82 6.82 10.90
C ARG A 39 -15.52 6.11 10.56
N LEU A 40 -15.21 6.00 9.27
CA LEU A 40 -13.99 5.36 8.78
C LEU A 40 -12.75 6.02 9.38
N VAL A 41 -12.67 7.35 9.40
CA VAL A 41 -11.51 8.06 9.97
C VAL A 41 -11.30 7.71 11.45
N GLY A 42 -12.36 7.72 12.25
CA GLY A 42 -12.29 7.36 13.66
C GLY A 42 -11.91 5.89 13.88
N ALA A 43 -12.59 4.97 13.17
CA ALA A 43 -12.30 3.55 13.25
C ALA A 43 -10.85 3.24 12.85
N THR A 44 -10.34 3.88 11.79
CA THR A 44 -8.94 3.76 11.36
C THR A 44 -7.95 4.20 12.44
N GLN A 45 -8.21 5.31 13.14
CA GLN A 45 -7.34 5.80 14.22
C GLN A 45 -7.26 4.78 15.35
N ASN A 46 -8.39 4.21 15.72
CA ASN A 46 -8.51 3.26 16.81
C ASN A 46 -7.83 1.91 16.55
N LEU A 47 -7.57 1.54 15.29
CA LEU A 47 -6.78 0.34 14.99
C LEU A 47 -5.36 0.42 15.57
N TRP A 48 -4.77 1.61 15.71
CA TRP A 48 -3.45 1.79 16.35
C TRP A 48 -3.42 1.45 17.84
N GLU A 49 -4.59 1.36 18.48
CA GLU A 49 -4.72 1.04 19.89
C GLU A 49 -4.69 -0.47 20.17
N VAL A 50 -4.91 -1.30 19.15
CA VAL A 50 -4.84 -2.77 19.27
C VAL A 50 -3.43 -3.15 19.74
N LYS A 51 -3.36 -4.02 20.74
CA LYS A 51 -2.11 -4.54 21.32
C LYS A 51 -1.95 -6.03 21.06
N ASP A 52 -0.71 -6.47 20.93
CA ASP A 52 -0.40 -7.90 20.99
C ASP A 52 -0.48 -8.43 22.44
N ALA A 53 -0.30 -9.74 22.61
CA ALA A 53 -0.33 -10.40 23.91
C ALA A 53 0.74 -9.87 24.90
N GLN A 54 1.75 -9.15 24.42
CA GLN A 54 2.79 -8.52 25.24
C GLN A 54 2.54 -7.02 25.46
N GLY A 55 1.35 -6.50 25.08
CA GLY A 55 0.97 -5.11 25.28
C GLY A 55 1.61 -4.13 24.29
N ARG A 56 2.23 -4.61 23.20
CA ARG A 56 2.94 -3.77 22.21
C ARG A 56 2.00 -3.40 21.06
N THR A 57 2.26 -2.26 20.41
CA THR A 57 1.60 -1.92 19.15
C THR A 57 2.15 -2.83 18.02
N PRO A 58 1.32 -3.68 17.39
CA PRO A 58 1.80 -4.67 16.43
C PRO A 58 2.10 -4.08 15.05
N ILE A 59 1.42 -3.00 14.66
CA ILE A 59 1.54 -2.39 13.33
C ILE A 59 2.61 -1.30 13.27
N GLN A 60 3.35 -1.29 12.17
CA GLN A 60 4.29 -0.25 11.76
C GLN A 60 3.63 0.81 10.90
N SER A 61 2.76 0.40 9.98
CA SER A 61 2.02 1.29 9.08
C SER A 61 0.63 0.75 8.80
N LEU A 62 -0.27 1.66 8.43
CA LEU A 62 -1.64 1.34 8.06
C LEU A 62 -2.05 2.18 6.85
N ASP A 63 -2.37 1.48 5.76
CA ASP A 63 -2.83 2.08 4.52
C ASP A 63 -4.32 1.80 4.38
N SER A 64 -5.10 2.85 4.18
CA SER A 64 -6.56 2.79 4.04
C SER A 64 -7.02 4.04 3.31
N LEU A 65 -8.26 4.02 2.84
CA LEU A 65 -8.88 5.22 2.27
C LEU A 65 -8.80 6.43 3.24
N ALA A 66 -8.81 6.20 4.55
CA ALA A 66 -8.73 7.26 5.56
C ALA A 66 -7.31 7.75 5.87
N SER A 67 -6.25 7.00 5.56
CA SER A 67 -4.87 7.34 5.93
C SER A 67 -3.97 7.69 4.75
N THR A 68 -4.32 7.21 3.56
CA THR A 68 -3.55 7.47 2.35
C THR A 68 -4.00 8.77 1.68
N ASN A 69 -3.03 9.49 1.12
CA ASN A 69 -3.27 10.76 0.46
C ASN A 69 -3.16 10.58 -1.06
N ALA A 70 -3.84 11.44 -1.81
CA ALA A 70 -3.64 11.57 -3.26
C ALA A 70 -3.15 12.98 -3.60
N ILE A 71 -2.48 13.09 -4.74
CA ILE A 71 -2.02 14.36 -5.29
C ILE A 71 -3.11 14.90 -6.21
N ALA A 72 -3.52 16.15 -6.02
CA ALA A 72 -4.58 16.77 -6.79
C ALA A 72 -4.11 18.12 -7.34
N THR A 73 -4.51 18.42 -8.58
CA THR A 73 -4.44 19.77 -9.16
C THR A 73 -5.82 20.41 -9.19
N GLN A 74 -5.88 21.68 -8.78
CA GLN A 74 -7.09 22.48 -8.82
C GLN A 74 -6.73 23.91 -9.26
N GLY A 75 -7.07 24.25 -10.49
CA GLY A 75 -6.55 25.48 -11.12
C GLY A 75 -5.04 25.42 -11.22
N ASP A 76 -4.36 26.47 -10.75
CA ASP A 76 -2.89 26.57 -10.76
C ASP A 76 -2.23 25.96 -9.50
N ASP A 77 -3.02 25.40 -8.58
CA ASP A 77 -2.53 24.85 -7.32
C ASP A 77 -2.41 23.32 -7.36
N VAL A 78 -1.32 22.81 -6.80
CA VAL A 78 -1.09 21.38 -6.54
C VAL A 78 -1.10 21.15 -5.03
N ARG A 79 -1.88 20.18 -4.55
CA ARG A 79 -1.97 19.89 -3.12
C ARG A 79 -1.97 18.39 -2.84
N PHE A 80 -1.41 18.01 -1.68
CA PHE A 80 -1.77 16.73 -1.07
C PHE A 80 -3.15 16.85 -0.47
N ARG A 81 -4.06 16.01 -0.96
CA ARG A 81 -5.34 15.81 -0.31
C ARG A 81 -5.24 14.51 0.46
N ARG A 82 -5.39 14.60 1.79
CA ARG A 82 -5.84 13.42 2.52
C ARG A 82 -7.17 13.03 1.90
N LEU A 83 -7.27 11.79 1.44
CA LEU A 83 -8.43 11.35 0.69
C LEU A 83 -9.72 11.68 1.47
N ILE A 84 -9.70 11.52 2.80
CA ILE A 84 -10.84 11.92 3.64
C ILE A 84 -10.46 13.09 4.55
N GLU A 85 -11.03 14.25 4.27
CA GLU A 85 -11.10 15.38 5.20
C GLU A 85 -12.56 15.67 5.57
N VAL A 86 -12.88 15.66 6.87
CA VAL A 86 -14.27 15.78 7.36
C VAL A 86 -14.98 17.03 6.85
N ARG A 87 -14.28 18.15 6.74
CA ARG A 87 -14.81 19.43 6.23
C ARG A 87 -15.18 19.40 4.74
N GLU A 88 -14.67 18.42 4.00
CA GLU A 88 -14.83 18.31 2.54
C GLU A 88 -15.91 17.31 2.14
N LEU A 89 -16.62 16.69 3.10
CA LEU A 89 -17.65 15.66 2.87
C LEU A 89 -18.99 16.25 2.41
N THR A 90 -18.94 17.07 1.37
CA THR A 90 -20.07 17.56 0.59
C THR A 90 -20.28 16.67 -0.64
N PRO A 91 -21.45 16.66 -1.30
CA PRO A 91 -21.66 15.85 -2.51
C PRO A 91 -20.55 16.05 -3.58
N VAL A 92 -20.16 17.30 -3.85
CA VAL A 92 -19.09 17.63 -4.81
C VAL A 92 -17.72 17.16 -4.33
N GLY A 93 -17.44 17.30 -3.04
CA GLY A 93 -16.18 16.82 -2.44
C GLY A 93 -16.07 15.30 -2.46
N LEU A 94 -17.18 14.58 -2.27
CA LEU A 94 -17.25 13.12 -2.34
C LEU A 94 -17.02 12.61 -3.77
N GLU A 95 -17.62 13.27 -4.76
CA GLU A 95 -17.37 12.98 -6.19
C GLU A 95 -15.89 13.23 -6.55
N THR A 96 -15.34 14.35 -6.08
CA THR A 96 -13.93 14.69 -6.28
C THR A 96 -13.02 13.64 -5.66
N LEU A 97 -13.31 13.22 -4.43
CA LEU A 97 -12.59 12.19 -3.71
C LEU A 97 -12.60 10.85 -4.46
N ALA A 98 -13.78 10.37 -4.87
CA ALA A 98 -13.89 9.14 -5.65
C ALA A 98 -13.02 9.21 -6.92
N GLY A 99 -13.14 10.31 -7.67
CA GLY A 99 -12.34 10.55 -8.87
C GLY A 99 -10.84 10.66 -8.61
N LEU A 100 -10.40 11.14 -7.44
CA LEU A 100 -8.97 11.16 -7.06
C LEU A 100 -8.45 9.74 -6.79
N VAL A 101 -9.19 8.94 -6.05
CA VAL A 101 -8.82 7.54 -5.74
C VAL A 101 -8.71 6.71 -7.00
N GLU A 102 -9.68 6.85 -7.91
CA GLU A 102 -9.73 6.11 -9.17
C GLU A 102 -8.60 6.45 -10.12
N ARG A 103 -8.28 7.74 -10.24
CA ARG A 103 -7.22 8.21 -11.15
C ARG A 103 -5.83 7.99 -10.57
N HIS A 104 -5.69 7.79 -9.26
CA HIS A 104 -4.39 7.55 -8.66
C HIS A 104 -3.89 6.15 -9.02
N PRO A 105 -2.69 6.01 -9.61
CA PRO A 105 -2.18 4.73 -10.12
C PRO A 105 -2.02 3.66 -9.03
N LEU A 106 -1.97 4.05 -7.75
CA LEU A 106 -1.77 3.14 -6.62
C LEU A 106 -3.02 2.83 -5.80
N LEU A 107 -4.03 3.70 -5.81
CA LEU A 107 -5.00 3.73 -4.71
C LEU A 107 -6.27 2.96 -5.01
N GLY A 108 -6.79 2.99 -6.25
CA GLY A 108 -8.10 2.40 -6.56
C GLY A 108 -8.25 0.93 -6.09
N PRO A 109 -7.79 -0.07 -6.83
CA PRO A 109 -7.88 -1.47 -6.43
C PRO A 109 -7.14 -1.86 -5.15
N ARG A 110 -6.20 -1.02 -4.66
CA ARG A 110 -5.52 -1.26 -3.38
C ARG A 110 -6.37 -0.85 -2.19
N LEU A 111 -7.09 0.27 -2.25
CA LEU A 111 -7.79 0.87 -1.11
C LEU A 111 -9.31 0.76 -1.19
N VAL A 112 -9.88 0.56 -2.37
CA VAL A 112 -11.33 0.40 -2.56
C VAL A 112 -11.63 -0.83 -3.41
N THR A 113 -12.78 -1.44 -3.15
CA THR A 113 -13.26 -2.55 -3.97
C THR A 113 -13.52 -2.08 -5.40
N ALA A 114 -13.50 -3.00 -6.38
CA ALA A 114 -13.80 -2.66 -7.77
C ALA A 114 -15.21 -2.04 -7.93
N GLN A 115 -16.14 -2.45 -7.08
CA GLN A 115 -17.52 -1.96 -7.03
C GLN A 115 -17.68 -0.67 -6.20
N ARG A 116 -16.63 -0.22 -5.50
CA ARG A 116 -16.63 0.93 -4.57
C ARG A 116 -17.65 0.81 -3.44
N ASP A 117 -18.07 -0.42 -3.15
CA ASP A 117 -18.96 -0.76 -2.05
C ASP A 117 -18.19 -1.11 -0.77
N GLY A 118 -16.85 -1.03 -0.78
CA GLY A 118 -16.02 -1.29 0.38
C GLY A 118 -14.62 -0.73 0.25
N THR A 119 -13.90 -0.71 1.38
CA THR A 119 -12.53 -0.22 1.47
C THR A 119 -11.60 -1.22 2.13
N HIS A 120 -10.36 -1.26 1.66
CA HIS A 120 -9.30 -2.12 2.16
C HIS A 120 -8.43 -1.38 3.16
N PHE A 121 -8.05 -2.09 4.22
CA PHE A 121 -7.04 -1.68 5.17
C PHE A 121 -5.87 -2.64 5.05
N TRP A 122 -4.69 -2.13 4.78
CA TRP A 122 -3.44 -2.88 4.75
C TRP A 122 -2.62 -2.51 5.97
N LEU A 123 -2.44 -3.47 6.86
CA LEU A 123 -1.72 -3.29 8.12
C LEU A 123 -0.36 -3.95 8.01
N ARG A 124 0.72 -3.16 8.01
CA ARG A 124 2.08 -3.69 8.03
C ARG A 124 2.48 -3.98 9.47
N LEU A 125 2.91 -5.20 9.76
CA LEU A 125 3.40 -5.60 11.06
C LEU A 125 4.81 -5.05 11.30
N ALA A 126 5.07 -4.56 12.50
CA ALA A 126 6.37 -4.01 12.89
C ALA A 126 7.45 -5.08 13.11
N ARG A 127 7.06 -6.36 13.14
CA ARG A 127 7.93 -7.52 13.32
C ARG A 127 7.24 -8.76 12.75
N SER A 128 8.00 -9.83 12.58
CA SER A 128 7.43 -11.14 12.28
C SER A 128 6.64 -11.67 13.48
N TYR A 129 5.45 -12.19 13.22
CA TYR A 129 4.61 -12.88 14.21
C TYR A 129 4.42 -14.35 13.78
N PRO A 130 4.32 -15.30 14.73
CA PRO A 130 3.83 -16.64 14.45
C PRO A 130 2.42 -16.63 13.86
N GLU A 131 2.06 -17.63 13.05
CA GLU A 131 0.76 -17.68 12.37
C GLU A 131 -0.44 -17.67 13.32
N ALA A 132 -0.34 -18.32 14.48
CA ALA A 132 -1.39 -18.28 15.50
C ALA A 132 -1.59 -16.86 16.06
N GLU A 133 -0.49 -16.15 16.37
CA GLU A 133 -0.54 -14.77 16.86
C GLU A 133 -1.07 -13.82 15.77
N LYS A 134 -0.75 -14.06 14.49
CA LYS A 134 -1.35 -13.30 13.39
C LYS A 134 -2.85 -13.49 13.31
N ALA A 135 -3.33 -14.73 13.45
CA ALA A 135 -4.77 -15.01 13.45
C ALA A 135 -5.49 -14.28 14.59
N GLU A 136 -4.90 -14.26 15.80
CA GLU A 136 -5.43 -13.52 16.95
C GLU A 136 -5.45 -12.00 16.70
N LEU A 137 -4.36 -11.46 16.15
CA LEU A 137 -4.27 -10.05 15.76
C LEU A 137 -5.31 -9.70 14.69
N MET A 138 -5.44 -10.53 13.65
CA MET A 138 -6.39 -10.37 12.56
C MET A 138 -7.83 -10.27 13.07
N VAL A 139 -8.22 -11.18 13.96
CA VAL A 139 -9.54 -11.16 14.63
C VAL A 139 -9.70 -9.92 15.51
N SER A 140 -8.64 -9.52 16.24
CA SER A 140 -8.68 -8.33 17.11
C SER A 140 -8.87 -7.04 16.31
N TYR A 141 -8.15 -6.87 15.21
CA TYR A 141 -8.33 -5.73 14.30
C TYR A 141 -9.73 -5.75 13.65
N ALA A 142 -10.20 -6.90 13.17
CA ALA A 142 -11.53 -7.02 12.57
C ALA A 142 -12.64 -6.66 13.57
N ARG A 143 -12.55 -7.15 14.81
CA ARG A 143 -13.51 -6.84 15.87
C ARG A 143 -13.48 -5.37 16.27
N ARG A 144 -12.27 -4.78 16.38
CA ARG A 144 -12.14 -3.34 16.69
C ARG A 144 -12.76 -2.50 15.58
N LEU A 145 -12.44 -2.81 14.32
CA LEU A 145 -13.01 -2.14 13.16
C LEU A 145 -14.53 -2.25 13.13
N ALA A 146 -15.08 -3.45 13.36
CA ALA A 146 -16.52 -3.67 13.41
C ALA A 146 -17.20 -2.84 14.51
N ALA A 147 -16.67 -2.89 15.75
CA ALA A 147 -17.23 -2.20 16.89
C ALA A 147 -17.21 -0.66 16.73
N ASP A 148 -16.13 -0.13 16.17
CA ASP A 148 -15.96 1.32 16.02
C ASP A 148 -16.67 1.89 14.79
N PHE A 149 -16.90 1.06 13.77
CA PHE A 149 -17.58 1.53 12.56
C PHE A 149 -19.10 1.59 12.76
N ALA A 150 -19.75 0.47 13.09
CA ALA A 150 -21.19 0.45 13.35
C ALA A 150 -21.62 -0.80 14.15
N PRO A 151 -22.64 -0.70 15.04
CA PRO A 151 -23.02 -1.79 15.94
C PRO A 151 -23.53 -3.06 15.24
N GLN A 152 -24.05 -2.94 14.01
CA GLN A 152 -24.54 -4.08 13.22
C GLN A 152 -23.43 -4.85 12.49
N CYS A 153 -22.21 -4.31 12.44
CA CYS A 153 -21.11 -4.91 11.70
C CYS A 153 -20.74 -6.30 12.25
N ARG A 154 -20.48 -7.23 11.34
CA ARG A 154 -20.08 -8.61 11.65
C ARG A 154 -18.74 -8.92 11.00
N VAL A 155 -17.89 -9.64 11.72
CA VAL A 155 -16.67 -10.20 11.15
C VAL A 155 -17.04 -11.50 10.44
N ALA A 156 -16.81 -11.56 9.13
CA ALA A 156 -17.02 -12.77 8.35
C ALA A 156 -16.03 -13.86 8.77
N SER A 157 -16.47 -15.12 8.75
CA SER A 157 -15.59 -16.26 9.00
C SER A 157 -14.78 -16.59 7.75
N GLY A 158 -13.45 -16.55 7.85
CA GLY A 158 -12.56 -16.94 6.76
C GLY A 158 -12.18 -15.81 5.80
N ALA A 159 -11.33 -16.15 4.83
CA ALA A 159 -10.78 -15.22 3.85
C ALA A 159 -11.71 -15.02 2.64
N GLU A 160 -12.93 -14.57 2.90
CA GLU A 160 -13.96 -14.31 1.89
C GLU A 160 -14.06 -12.81 1.61
N GLY A 161 -14.26 -12.41 0.34
CA GLY A 161 -14.45 -11.02 -0.06
C GLY A 161 -13.62 -10.60 -1.28
N ALA A 162 -13.52 -9.29 -1.55
CA ALA A 162 -12.93 -8.76 -2.78
C ALA A 162 -11.45 -9.11 -3.00
N LEU A 163 -10.69 -9.33 -1.92
CA LEU A 163 -9.30 -9.78 -2.01
C LEU A 163 -9.15 -11.32 -1.94
N GLN A 164 -10.23 -12.09 -1.98
CA GLN A 164 -10.16 -13.55 -1.97
C GLN A 164 -9.43 -14.09 -3.20
N GLY A 165 -8.48 -14.99 -2.97
CA GLY A 165 -7.61 -15.59 -3.97
C GLY A 165 -6.50 -14.66 -4.46
N PHE A 166 -6.35 -13.47 -3.87
CA PHE A 166 -5.27 -12.55 -4.21
C PHE A 166 -4.02 -12.78 -3.37
N GLN A 167 -2.91 -12.32 -3.94
CA GLN A 167 -1.59 -12.27 -3.35
C GLN A 167 -0.99 -10.90 -3.64
N LEU A 168 -0.28 -10.37 -2.65
CA LEU A 168 0.49 -9.15 -2.77
C LEU A 168 1.96 -9.49 -2.56
N SER A 169 2.80 -9.00 -3.47
CA SER A 169 4.25 -9.10 -3.39
C SER A 169 4.84 -7.70 -3.42
N GLU A 170 5.68 -7.38 -2.46
CA GLU A 170 6.54 -6.20 -2.49
C GLU A 170 7.99 -6.64 -2.60
N TRP A 171 8.75 -5.99 -3.48
CA TRP A 171 10.18 -6.22 -3.65
C TRP A 171 10.93 -4.93 -3.38
N MET A 172 11.85 -4.96 -2.42
CA MET A 172 12.82 -3.90 -2.19
C MET A 172 14.07 -4.22 -2.99
N LEU A 173 14.44 -3.33 -3.89
CA LEU A 173 15.64 -3.42 -4.70
C LEU A 173 16.66 -2.40 -4.22
N GLN A 174 17.92 -2.82 -4.17
CA GLN A 174 19.06 -2.00 -3.76
C GLN A 174 20.08 -1.97 -4.89
N ALA A 175 20.63 -0.79 -5.20
CA ALA A 175 21.70 -0.65 -6.19
C ALA A 175 22.91 -1.52 -5.80
N GLU A 176 23.47 -2.28 -6.75
CA GLU A 176 24.61 -3.19 -6.50
C GLU A 176 25.95 -2.45 -6.45
N GLY A 177 25.99 -1.20 -6.93
CA GLY A 177 27.18 -0.36 -7.00
C GLY A 177 26.80 1.09 -7.26
N ALA A 178 27.43 1.72 -8.25
CA ALA A 178 27.03 3.06 -8.70
C ALA A 178 25.57 3.04 -9.17
N VAL A 179 24.76 3.98 -8.68
CA VAL A 179 23.35 4.09 -9.05
C VAL A 179 23.25 4.41 -10.54
N PRO A 180 22.49 3.62 -11.34
CA PRO A 180 22.26 3.93 -12.75
C PRO A 180 21.53 5.27 -12.94
N PRO A 181 21.61 5.91 -14.13
CA PRO A 181 20.86 7.13 -14.41
C PRO A 181 19.36 6.96 -14.11
N ARG A 182 18.72 8.01 -13.58
CA ARG A 182 17.34 7.92 -13.07
C ARG A 182 16.36 7.64 -14.19
N ALA A 183 16.44 8.36 -15.30
CA ALA A 183 15.57 8.17 -16.46
C ALA A 183 15.69 6.75 -17.03
N ALA A 184 16.92 6.21 -17.14
CA ALA A 184 17.15 4.83 -17.56
C ALA A 184 16.57 3.82 -16.55
N THR A 185 16.72 4.08 -15.25
CA THR A 185 16.14 3.24 -14.19
C THR A 185 14.60 3.23 -14.27
N LEU A 186 13.97 4.38 -14.50
CA LEU A 186 12.52 4.49 -14.65
C LEU A 186 12.01 3.75 -15.89
N GLN A 187 12.77 3.81 -17.00
CA GLN A 187 12.44 3.04 -18.20
C GLN A 187 12.50 1.54 -17.94
N ALA A 188 13.53 1.08 -17.25
CA ALA A 188 13.66 -0.33 -16.87
C ALA A 188 12.57 -0.76 -15.88
N LEU A 189 12.18 0.11 -14.92
CA LEU A 189 11.04 -0.13 -14.02
C LEU A 189 9.72 -0.21 -14.79
N GLN A 190 9.48 0.66 -15.75
CA GLN A 190 8.26 0.65 -16.57
C GLN A 190 8.16 -0.66 -17.38
N GLN A 191 9.27 -1.13 -17.95
CA GLN A 191 9.33 -2.41 -18.65
C GLN A 191 9.11 -3.59 -17.70
N ALA A 192 9.80 -3.60 -16.56
CA ALA A 192 9.64 -4.62 -15.52
C ALA A 192 8.19 -4.72 -15.01
N THR A 193 7.54 -3.58 -14.79
CA THR A 193 6.14 -3.53 -14.33
C THR A 193 5.16 -3.90 -15.44
N ALA A 194 5.43 -3.60 -16.71
CA ALA A 194 4.59 -4.03 -17.83
C ALA A 194 4.43 -5.56 -17.87
N THR A 195 5.52 -6.31 -17.72
CA THR A 195 5.48 -7.79 -17.67
C THR A 195 4.67 -8.30 -16.48
N LEU A 196 4.77 -7.64 -15.31
CA LEU A 196 4.00 -8.02 -14.13
C LEU A 196 2.50 -7.75 -14.28
N ARG A 197 2.12 -6.70 -15.03
CA ARG A 197 0.71 -6.34 -15.27
C ARG A 197 -0.05 -7.41 -16.04
N GLU A 198 0.61 -8.19 -16.89
CA GLU A 198 -0.04 -9.28 -17.62
C GLU A 198 -0.65 -10.34 -16.68
N ARG A 199 -0.17 -10.42 -15.43
CA ARG A 199 -0.55 -11.45 -14.45
C ARG A 199 -1.08 -10.87 -13.14
N SER A 200 -1.18 -9.55 -13.05
CA SER A 200 -1.54 -8.84 -11.83
C SER A 200 -2.76 -7.97 -12.07
N LEU A 201 -3.65 -7.88 -11.08
CA LEU A 201 -4.72 -6.90 -11.10
C LEU A 201 -4.15 -5.49 -11.04
N GLN A 202 -3.08 -5.31 -10.27
CA GLN A 202 -2.29 -4.10 -10.23
C GLN A 202 -0.81 -4.37 -10.08
N THR A 203 -0.01 -3.54 -10.74
CA THR A 203 1.42 -3.44 -10.50
C THR A 203 1.80 -1.99 -10.55
N TYR A 204 2.65 -1.59 -9.60
CA TYR A 204 3.14 -0.24 -9.53
C TYR A 204 4.58 -0.14 -9.04
N SER A 205 5.23 0.91 -9.51
CA SER A 205 6.58 1.33 -9.22
C SER A 205 6.65 2.86 -9.15
N ALA A 206 7.81 3.40 -8.78
CA ALA A 206 8.04 4.84 -8.82
C ALA A 206 7.79 5.47 -10.20
N ALA A 207 8.00 4.71 -11.29
CA ALA A 207 7.71 5.16 -12.64
C ALA A 207 6.24 5.54 -12.81
N ASP A 208 5.31 4.78 -12.22
CA ASP A 208 3.87 5.00 -12.36
C ASP A 208 3.42 6.26 -11.61
N ILE A 209 3.98 6.51 -10.43
CA ILE A 209 3.76 7.76 -9.71
C ILE A 209 4.33 8.95 -10.46
N LEU A 210 5.53 8.84 -11.03
CA LEU A 210 6.14 9.95 -11.76
C LEU A 210 5.41 10.26 -13.07
N ILE A 211 4.93 9.25 -13.79
CA ILE A 211 4.06 9.43 -14.96
C ILE A 211 2.78 10.16 -14.55
N TYR A 212 2.14 9.69 -13.45
CA TYR A 212 0.94 10.31 -12.93
C TYR A 212 1.19 11.77 -12.51
N LEU A 213 2.27 12.04 -11.78
CA LEU A 213 2.68 13.38 -11.38
C LEU A 213 2.90 14.28 -12.58
N ARG A 214 3.66 13.82 -13.58
CA ARG A 214 3.92 14.58 -14.80
C ARG A 214 2.63 14.92 -15.55
N GLN A 215 1.69 13.99 -15.60
CA GLN A 215 0.39 14.22 -16.23
C GLN A 215 -0.47 15.20 -15.42
N VAL A 216 -0.49 15.07 -14.09
CA VAL A 216 -1.26 15.95 -13.21
C VAL A 216 -0.71 17.37 -13.23
N LEU A 217 0.62 17.53 -13.19
CA LEU A 217 1.32 18.81 -13.09
C LEU A 217 1.44 19.53 -14.43
N ASN A 218 1.83 18.81 -15.49
CA ASN A 218 2.24 19.41 -16.76
C ASN A 218 1.28 19.05 -17.91
N GLY A 219 0.29 18.17 -17.69
CA GLY A 219 -0.54 17.64 -18.76
C GLY A 219 0.18 16.67 -19.71
N GLU A 220 1.44 16.33 -19.41
CA GLU A 220 2.29 15.49 -20.25
C GLU A 220 2.21 14.02 -19.83
N SER A 221 2.00 13.14 -20.82
CA SER A 221 1.97 11.70 -20.59
C SER A 221 3.35 11.07 -20.79
N GLY A 222 3.62 9.99 -20.05
CA GLY A 222 4.83 9.17 -20.19
C GLY A 222 5.93 9.51 -19.19
N LEU A 223 7.04 8.78 -19.28
CA LEU A 223 8.17 8.94 -18.36
C LEU A 223 8.81 10.33 -18.47
N PRO A 224 9.39 10.86 -17.38
CA PRO A 224 10.25 12.05 -17.45
C PRO A 224 11.36 11.86 -18.49
N ALA A 225 11.65 12.90 -19.26
CA ALA A 225 12.58 12.89 -20.39
C ALA A 225 14.05 12.96 -19.96
N SER A 226 14.36 13.41 -18.73
CA SER A 226 15.72 13.55 -18.22
C SER A 226 15.83 13.38 -16.70
N ASP A 227 17.05 13.13 -16.21
CA ASP A 227 17.33 13.04 -14.76
C ASP A 227 17.04 14.35 -14.01
N ASP A 228 17.14 15.49 -14.69
CA ASP A 228 16.79 16.81 -14.15
C ASP A 228 15.28 16.92 -13.95
N GLU A 229 14.48 16.49 -14.94
CA GLU A 229 13.02 16.46 -14.80
C GLU A 229 12.59 15.48 -13.70
N VAL A 230 13.22 14.31 -13.61
CA VAL A 230 13.01 13.39 -12.47
C VAL A 230 13.32 14.11 -11.15
N GLY A 231 14.46 14.80 -11.06
CA GLY A 231 14.84 15.57 -9.89
C GLY A 231 13.80 16.63 -9.50
N GLN A 232 13.28 17.37 -10.47
CA GLN A 232 12.23 18.37 -10.26
C GLN A 232 10.93 17.72 -9.75
N LEU A 233 10.48 16.63 -10.37
CA LEU A 233 9.29 15.91 -9.93
C LEU A 233 9.44 15.32 -8.52
N TYR A 234 10.64 14.84 -8.17
CA TYR A 234 10.93 14.43 -6.78
C TYR A 234 10.90 15.61 -5.82
N LEU A 235 11.50 16.74 -6.16
CA LEU A 235 11.45 17.93 -5.30
C LEU A 235 10.03 18.43 -5.09
N ILE A 236 9.19 18.36 -6.14
CA ILE A 236 7.76 18.65 -6.04
C ILE A 236 7.08 17.61 -5.15
N ALA A 237 7.29 16.32 -5.39
CA ALA A 237 6.71 15.27 -4.56
C ALA A 237 7.14 15.36 -3.08
N GLU A 238 8.39 15.71 -2.80
CA GLU A 238 8.94 15.95 -1.46
C GLU A 238 8.31 17.19 -0.81
N SER A 239 8.23 18.32 -1.53
CA SER A 239 7.61 19.55 -1.02
C SER A 239 6.13 19.35 -0.69
N LEU A 240 5.49 18.50 -1.48
CA LEU A 240 4.12 18.10 -1.30
C LEU A 240 4.00 17.00 -0.20
N ARG A 241 5.06 16.23 0.10
CA ARG A 241 5.13 15.10 1.07
C ARG A 241 4.45 13.81 0.60
N SER A 242 4.78 13.40 -0.62
CA SER A 242 4.37 12.13 -1.21
C SER A 242 5.00 10.95 -0.50
N ARG A 243 4.23 10.32 0.39
CA ARG A 243 4.64 9.06 1.02
C ARG A 243 4.76 7.94 -0.02
N ASP A 244 3.79 7.87 -0.93
CA ASP A 244 3.75 6.84 -1.97
C ASP A 244 4.97 6.87 -2.89
N LEU A 245 5.42 8.06 -3.30
CA LEU A 245 6.66 8.16 -4.10
C LEU A 245 7.87 7.76 -3.27
N GLN A 246 8.01 8.28 -2.05
CA GLN A 246 9.13 7.96 -1.16
C GLN A 246 9.21 6.47 -0.80
N ASP A 247 8.06 5.82 -0.67
CA ASP A 247 7.93 4.39 -0.40
C ASP A 247 8.29 3.55 -1.62
N LEU A 248 8.01 4.06 -2.84
CA LEU A 248 8.32 3.38 -4.09
C LEU A 248 9.74 3.64 -4.59
N ALA A 249 10.35 4.75 -4.22
CA ALA A 249 11.76 5.02 -4.48
C ALA A 249 12.29 6.18 -3.64
N ARG A 250 13.54 6.03 -3.18
CA ARG A 250 14.27 7.14 -2.56
C ARG A 250 14.70 8.16 -3.62
N PRO A 251 14.83 9.46 -3.28
CA PRO A 251 15.26 10.49 -4.24
C PRO A 251 16.61 10.21 -4.91
N ASP A 252 17.50 9.48 -4.24
CA ASP A 252 18.82 9.08 -4.76
C ASP A 252 18.79 7.78 -5.57
N PHE A 253 17.61 7.14 -5.71
CA PHE A 253 17.40 5.85 -6.38
C PHE A 253 18.25 4.70 -5.81
N GLN A 254 18.88 4.85 -4.64
CA GLN A 254 19.63 3.76 -4.03
C GLN A 254 18.72 2.58 -3.68
N ARG A 255 17.48 2.88 -3.29
CA ARG A 255 16.43 1.92 -2.98
C ARG A 255 15.19 2.19 -3.79
N LEU A 256 14.66 1.11 -4.38
CA LEU A 256 13.42 1.09 -5.13
C LEU A 256 12.50 0.05 -4.50
N LYS A 257 11.19 0.27 -4.61
CA LYS A 257 10.16 -0.72 -4.29
C LYS A 257 9.29 -0.95 -5.52
N LEU A 258 9.01 -2.21 -5.79
CA LEU A 258 7.96 -2.62 -6.71
C LEU A 258 6.90 -3.38 -5.93
N VAL A 259 5.65 -3.19 -6.30
CA VAL A 259 4.54 -3.93 -5.69
C VAL A 259 3.64 -4.49 -6.78
N ALA A 260 3.19 -5.72 -6.58
CA ALA A 260 2.19 -6.38 -7.42
C ALA A 260 1.10 -6.98 -6.54
N LEU A 261 -0.16 -6.77 -6.94
CA LEU A 261 -1.34 -7.41 -6.38
C LEU A 261 -2.02 -8.21 -7.50
N GLY A 262 -2.13 -9.52 -7.35
CA GLY A 262 -2.64 -10.41 -8.39
C GLY A 262 -3.11 -11.75 -7.85
N ARG A 263 -3.66 -12.59 -8.72
CA ARG A 263 -4.07 -13.96 -8.34
C ARG A 263 -2.92 -14.95 -8.42
N GLU A 264 -1.94 -14.64 -9.25
CA GLU A 264 -0.76 -15.47 -9.44
C GLU A 264 0.40 -14.97 -8.60
N ARG A 265 1.20 -15.93 -8.12
CA ARG A 265 2.45 -15.60 -7.45
C ARG A 265 3.44 -15.11 -8.49
N THR A 266 3.87 -13.86 -8.33
CA THR A 266 4.86 -13.22 -9.19
C THR A 266 6.26 -13.35 -8.61
N VAL A 267 7.25 -13.41 -9.50
CA VAL A 267 8.67 -13.37 -9.14
C VAL A 267 9.15 -11.93 -9.29
N ALA A 268 10.14 -11.54 -8.49
CA ALA A 268 10.76 -10.23 -8.62
C ALA A 268 11.27 -10.05 -10.05
N PRO A 269 10.91 -8.96 -10.74
CA PRO A 269 11.48 -8.68 -12.04
C PRO A 269 12.96 -8.35 -11.89
N ILE A 270 13.76 -8.70 -12.89
CA ILE A 270 15.18 -8.36 -12.94
C ILE A 270 15.29 -6.90 -13.36
N LEU A 271 15.98 -6.10 -12.53
CA LEU A 271 16.25 -4.70 -12.81
C LEU A 271 17.77 -4.51 -12.94
N PRO A 272 18.29 -4.12 -14.12
CA PRO A 272 19.73 -3.96 -14.33
C PRO A 272 20.37 -3.00 -13.32
N GLY A 273 21.49 -3.41 -12.70
CA GLY A 273 22.21 -2.62 -11.69
C GLY A 273 21.60 -2.66 -10.28
N TYR A 274 20.55 -3.45 -10.08
CA TYR A 274 19.89 -3.63 -8.79
C TYR A 274 19.77 -5.10 -8.43
N ARG A 275 19.93 -5.39 -7.13
CA ARG A 275 19.60 -6.69 -6.53
C ARG A 275 18.39 -6.57 -5.64
N GLN A 276 17.67 -7.68 -5.49
CA GLN A 276 16.65 -7.79 -4.45
C GLN A 276 17.34 -7.84 -3.08
N ASP A 277 17.00 -6.88 -2.23
CA ASP A 277 17.48 -6.78 -0.84
C ASP A 277 16.50 -7.44 0.13
N ALA A 278 15.21 -7.17 -0.06
CA ALA A 278 14.14 -7.72 0.76
C ALA A 278 12.86 -7.94 -0.05
N SER A 279 11.95 -8.76 0.47
CA SER A 279 10.62 -8.92 -0.09
C SER A 279 9.59 -9.09 1.03
N ALA A 280 8.45 -8.43 0.91
CA ALA A 280 7.27 -8.68 1.74
C ALA A 280 6.22 -9.41 0.90
N ARG A 281 5.42 -10.26 1.54
CA ARG A 281 4.35 -10.99 0.86
C ARG A 281 3.08 -10.97 1.68
N TRP A 282 1.97 -11.20 0.99
CA TRP A 282 0.67 -11.45 1.59
C TRP A 282 -0.13 -12.34 0.66
N SER A 283 -0.97 -13.17 1.23
CA SER A 283 -1.98 -13.92 0.50
C SER A 283 -3.27 -13.92 1.30
N SER A 284 -4.42 -14.01 0.63
CA SER A 284 -5.72 -14.08 1.28
C SER A 284 -5.93 -15.41 2.00
N THR A 285 -5.48 -15.51 3.25
CA THR A 285 -5.71 -16.66 4.13
C THR A 285 -6.55 -16.23 5.32
N PRO A 286 -7.26 -17.14 6.01
CA PRO A 286 -8.03 -16.77 7.20
C PRO A 286 -7.23 -16.08 8.31
N ASN A 287 -5.89 -16.22 8.31
CA ASN A 287 -5.00 -15.61 9.31
C ASN A 287 -4.48 -14.22 8.91
N SER A 288 -4.69 -13.81 7.66
CA SER A 288 -4.10 -12.61 7.05
C SER A 288 -5.10 -11.74 6.33
N TYR A 289 -6.33 -12.23 6.17
CA TYR A 289 -7.42 -11.53 5.52
C TYR A 289 -8.75 -11.87 6.16
N LEU A 290 -9.48 -10.85 6.59
CA LEU A 290 -10.87 -10.95 7.02
C LEU A 290 -11.70 -9.82 6.43
N THR A 291 -13.01 -10.02 6.46
CA THR A 291 -13.98 -9.02 6.06
C THR A 291 -14.81 -8.58 7.27
N VAL A 292 -15.10 -7.29 7.34
CA VAL A 292 -16.09 -6.68 8.22
C VAL A 292 -17.28 -6.26 7.36
N ASP A 293 -18.42 -6.91 7.56
CA ASP A 293 -19.64 -6.68 6.78
C ASP A 293 -20.69 -5.98 7.65
N CYS A 294 -21.11 -4.80 7.23
CA CYS A 294 -22.11 -3.98 7.92
C CYS A 294 -23.39 -3.78 7.08
N ARG A 295 -23.51 -4.52 5.97
CA ARG A 295 -24.72 -4.55 5.12
C ARG A 295 -25.87 -5.29 5.79
#